data_AF-A0A2V9ZLK9-F1
#
_entry.id   AF-A0A2V9ZLK9-F1
#
_cell.length_a   1.000
_cell.length_b   1.000
_cell.length_c   1.000
_cell.angle_alpha   90.00
_cell.angle_beta   90.00
_cell.angle_gamma   90.00
#
_symmetry.space_group_name_H-M   'P 1'
#
loop_
_entity.id
_entity.type
_entity.pdbx_description
1 polymer ?
#
loop_
_entity_poly.entity_id
_entity_poly.type
_entity_poly.pdbx_seq_one_letter_code
_entity_poly.pdbx_strand_id
1 'polypeptide(L)'
;MLVFGPMKRKTRKTTLILVLLVSFSLSAYCADTQDFTIKKIGDGVYAAISGDGSKAGSNASFIVGANGVAVVDTFIAADPAKELLAEIRKITNLPVRYVIDTHYHLDHTGGNAVFAEAGATILAHRNVRGWLRTENLKFFGANPKPEDKARVDALVLPDLVYSQDID
;
A
#
# COMPACT_ATOMS: atom_id res chain seq x y z
N MET A 1 -71.43 64.09 -15.75
CA MET A 1 -71.15 63.48 -17.08
C MET A 1 -69.81 62.76 -16.97
N LEU A 2 -69.76 61.51 -17.47
CA LEU A 2 -68.66 60.54 -17.42
C LEU A 2 -67.27 61.17 -17.74
N VAL A 3 -66.13 60.70 -17.22
CA VAL A 3 -65.42 59.47 -17.62
C VAL A 3 -64.27 59.21 -16.60
N PHE A 4 -64.17 57.98 -16.07
CA PHE A 4 -62.94 57.45 -15.44
C PHE A 4 -62.23 56.52 -16.45
N GLY A 5 -60.95 56.79 -16.72
CA GLY A 5 -60.03 55.99 -17.55
C GLY A 5 -59.15 55.02 -16.72
N PRO A 6 -58.33 54.17 -17.37
CA PRO A 6 -58.17 52.77 -16.96
C PRO A 6 -57.12 52.46 -15.88
N MET A 7 -57.41 51.34 -15.22
CA MET A 7 -56.70 50.63 -14.15
C MET A 7 -55.39 49.98 -14.65
N LYS A 8 -54.23 50.36 -14.09
CA LYS A 8 -52.94 49.65 -14.31
C LYS A 8 -52.71 48.63 -13.19
N ARG A 9 -52.79 47.34 -13.53
CA ARG A 9 -52.36 46.22 -12.67
C ARG A 9 -50.83 46.22 -12.56
N LYS A 10 -50.27 46.35 -11.35
CA LYS A 10 -48.86 46.03 -11.07
C LYS A 10 -48.78 44.61 -10.51
N THR A 11 -48.08 43.76 -11.25
CA THR A 11 -47.78 42.36 -10.94
C THR A 11 -46.82 42.25 -9.75
N ARG A 12 -47.13 41.32 -8.84
CA ARG A 12 -46.33 40.96 -7.67
C ARG A 12 -45.05 40.26 -8.14
N LYS A 13 -43.88 40.71 -7.67
CA LYS A 13 -42.63 39.95 -7.75
C LYS A 13 -42.43 39.25 -6.41
N THR A 14 -42.74 37.96 -6.35
CA THR A 14 -42.46 37.10 -5.21
C THR A 14 -40.99 36.68 -5.32
N THR A 15 -40.13 37.17 -4.42
CA THR A 15 -38.73 36.77 -4.33
C THR A 15 -38.65 35.43 -3.57
N LEU A 16 -38.26 34.37 -4.27
CA LEU A 16 -38.00 33.06 -3.70
C LEU A 16 -36.56 33.03 -3.17
N ILE A 17 -36.38 33.03 -1.85
CA ILE A 17 -35.07 32.84 -1.21
C ILE A 17 -34.83 31.32 -1.09
N LEU A 18 -33.88 30.81 -1.90
CA LEU A 18 -33.38 29.44 -1.80
C LEU A 18 -32.22 29.42 -0.80
N VAL A 19 -32.48 28.99 0.44
CA VAL A 19 -31.42 28.75 1.44
C VAL A 19 -30.81 27.38 1.15
N LEU A 20 -29.57 27.39 0.66
CA LEU A 20 -28.76 26.19 0.43
C LEU A 20 -28.32 25.61 1.79
N LEU A 21 -28.93 24.50 2.20
CA LEU A 21 -28.47 23.67 3.31
C LEU A 21 -27.14 23.03 2.93
N VAL A 22 -26.03 23.53 3.47
CA VAL A 22 -24.73 22.84 3.42
C VAL A 22 -24.81 21.66 4.38
N SER A 23 -25.17 20.49 3.85
CA SER A 23 -25.04 19.21 4.54
C SER A 23 -23.54 18.89 4.68
N PHE A 24 -22.96 19.27 5.82
CA PHE A 24 -21.62 18.81 6.19
C PHE A 24 -21.74 17.35 6.65
N SER A 25 -21.67 16.42 5.70
CA SER A 25 -21.59 14.99 5.99
C SER A 25 -20.26 14.71 6.67
N LEU A 26 -20.28 14.62 8.00
CA LEU A 26 -19.17 14.11 8.78
C LEU A 26 -19.08 12.60 8.51
N SER A 27 -18.46 12.23 7.40
CA SER A 27 -18.03 10.85 7.20
C SER A 27 -17.06 10.53 8.32
N ALA A 28 -17.50 9.70 9.28
CA ALA A 28 -16.61 9.08 10.24
C ALA A 28 -15.55 8.32 9.41
N TYR A 29 -14.36 8.91 9.30
CA TYR A 29 -13.20 8.22 8.79
C TYR A 29 -12.95 7.10 9.81
N CYS A 30 -13.32 5.87 9.48
CA CYS A 30 -12.77 4.72 10.21
C CYS A 30 -11.26 4.89 10.10
N ALA A 31 -10.60 5.23 11.20
CA ALA A 31 -9.15 5.25 11.26
C ALA A 31 -8.72 3.80 11.04
N ASP A 32 -8.29 3.50 9.81
CA ASP A 32 -7.65 2.23 9.50
C ASP A 32 -6.41 2.18 10.38
N THR A 33 -6.40 1.25 11.33
CA THR A 33 -5.24 1.08 12.20
C THR A 33 -4.15 0.51 11.34
N GLN A 34 -3.07 1.28 11.13
CA GLN A 34 -1.90 0.82 10.38
C GLN A 34 -1.47 -0.57 10.83
N ASP A 35 -1.20 -1.44 9.86
CA ASP A 35 -0.82 -2.83 10.13
C ASP A 35 0.58 -2.93 10.79
N PHE A 36 1.34 -1.84 10.86
CA PHE A 36 2.66 -1.80 11.50
C PHE A 36 2.99 -0.40 12.01
N THR A 37 4.05 -0.30 12.81
CA THR A 37 4.59 0.99 13.26
C THR A 37 5.98 1.24 12.69
N ILE A 38 6.26 2.47 12.25
CA ILE A 38 7.59 2.86 11.79
C ILE A 38 8.43 3.31 12.98
N LYS A 39 9.59 2.70 13.18
CA LYS A 39 10.61 3.10 14.16
C LYS A 39 11.92 3.44 13.48
N LYS A 40 12.41 4.67 13.67
CA LYS A 40 13.79 5.02 13.30
C LYS A 40 14.74 4.32 14.28
N ILE A 41 15.61 3.45 13.76
CA ILE A 41 16.56 2.66 14.56
C ILE A 41 18.02 3.05 14.32
N GLY A 42 18.27 3.91 13.33
CA GLY A 42 19.57 4.49 13.01
C GLY A 42 19.42 5.61 11.99
N ASP A 43 20.52 6.27 11.62
CA ASP A 43 20.46 7.31 10.60
C ASP A 43 20.15 6.71 9.23
N GLY A 44 19.02 7.14 8.67
CA GLY A 44 18.45 6.59 7.45
C GLY A 44 17.88 5.17 7.60
N VAL A 45 17.90 4.55 8.78
CA VAL A 45 17.46 3.15 8.98
C VAL A 45 16.17 3.09 9.78
N TYR A 46 15.17 2.41 9.22
CA TYR A 46 13.82 2.34 9.77
C TYR A 46 13.33 0.89 9.79
N ALA A 47 12.75 0.48 10.92
CA ALA A 47 12.02 -0.77 11.05
C ALA A 47 10.52 -0.50 10.95
N ALA A 48 9.82 -1.31 10.16
CA ALA A 48 8.37 -1.38 10.12
C ALA A 48 7.94 -2.60 10.94
N ILE A 49 7.47 -2.36 12.17
CA ILE A 49 7.21 -3.39 13.17
C ILE A 49 5.72 -3.74 13.16
N SER A 50 5.39 -4.93 12.70
CA SER A 50 4.05 -5.49 12.72
C SER A 50 3.62 -5.80 14.16
N GLY A 51 2.37 -5.47 14.47
CA GLY A 51 1.73 -5.85 15.73
C GLY A 51 1.16 -7.26 15.71
N ASP A 52 0.74 -7.76 16.87
CA ASP A 52 0.04 -9.03 16.98
C ASP A 52 -1.29 -9.00 16.21
N GLY A 53 -1.54 -10.02 15.39
CA GLY A 53 -2.77 -10.12 14.58
C GLY A 53 -2.87 -9.13 13.42
N SER A 54 -1.81 -8.36 13.15
CA SER A 54 -1.71 -7.48 11.99
C SER A 54 -1.82 -8.24 10.66
N LYS A 55 -2.34 -7.57 9.62
CA LYS A 55 -2.36 -8.13 8.26
C LYS A 55 -1.01 -8.01 7.54
N ALA A 56 0.01 -7.38 8.13
CA ALA A 56 1.37 -7.33 7.60
C ALA A 56 2.09 -8.69 7.66
N GLY A 57 1.80 -9.51 8.67
CA GLY A 57 2.31 -10.87 8.83
C GLY A 57 3.75 -10.99 9.33
N SER A 58 4.63 -10.03 9.04
CA SER A 58 6.03 -10.01 9.50
C SER A 58 6.50 -8.57 9.75
N ASN A 59 7.76 -8.39 10.16
CA ASN A 59 8.41 -7.07 10.13
C ASN A 59 9.07 -6.85 8.77
N ALA A 60 9.15 -5.59 8.36
CA ALA A 60 9.96 -5.16 7.24
C ALA A 60 10.93 -4.06 7.70
N SER A 61 11.86 -3.66 6.83
CA SER A 61 12.67 -2.47 7.09
C SER A 61 13.01 -1.72 5.81
N PHE A 62 13.46 -0.49 5.95
CA PHE A 62 13.99 0.26 4.82
C PHE A 62 15.13 1.18 5.25
N ILE A 63 16.04 1.39 4.30
CA ILE A 63 17.23 2.21 4.44
C ILE A 63 17.18 3.32 3.39
N VAL A 64 17.17 4.56 3.85
CA VAL A 64 17.26 5.77 3.03
C VAL A 64 18.74 6.11 2.83
N GLY A 65 19.24 5.86 1.62
CA GLY A 65 20.59 6.22 1.21
C GLY A 65 20.65 7.58 0.50
N ALA A 66 21.81 7.90 -0.08
CA ALA A 66 22.04 9.17 -0.77
C ALA A 66 21.26 9.33 -2.09
N ASN A 67 20.95 8.22 -2.77
CA ASN A 67 20.38 8.22 -4.12
C ASN A 67 19.16 7.29 -4.29
N GLY A 68 18.64 6.73 -3.20
CA GLY A 68 17.56 5.77 -3.25
C GLY A 68 17.25 5.16 -1.90
N VAL A 69 16.15 4.40 -1.87
CA VAL A 69 15.74 3.58 -0.73
C VAL A 69 15.95 2.11 -1.08
N ALA A 70 16.50 1.36 -0.14
CA ALA A 70 16.49 -0.10 -0.15
C ALA A 70 15.46 -0.58 0.88
N VAL A 71 14.56 -1.46 0.46
CA VAL A 71 13.57 -2.13 1.34
C VAL A 71 14.06 -3.55 1.60
N VAL A 72 13.87 -4.04 2.82
CA VAL A 72 14.15 -5.42 3.20
C VAL A 72 12.82 -6.04 3.61
N ASP A 73 12.40 -7.05 2.83
CA ASP A 73 11.11 -7.73 2.88
C ASP A 73 9.89 -6.83 2.64
N THR A 74 8.78 -7.42 2.19
CA THR A 74 7.63 -6.68 1.64
C THR A 74 6.28 -7.06 2.25
N PHE A 75 6.29 -7.68 3.43
CA PHE A 75 5.07 -8.17 4.10
C PHE A 75 4.33 -9.25 3.30
N ILE A 76 3.24 -9.75 3.89
CA ILE A 76 2.49 -10.90 3.40
C ILE A 76 1.59 -10.63 2.18
N ALA A 77 1.29 -9.36 1.90
CA ALA A 77 0.31 -8.95 0.89
C ALA A 77 0.54 -7.52 0.37
N ALA A 78 -0.16 -7.19 -0.71
CA ALA A 78 -0.05 -5.89 -1.37
C ALA A 78 -0.52 -4.70 -0.51
N ASP A 79 -1.52 -4.86 0.34
CA ASP A 79 -2.07 -3.74 1.12
C ASP A 79 -1.08 -3.20 2.17
N PRO A 80 -0.51 -4.02 3.09
CA PRO A 80 0.53 -3.54 4.00
C PRO A 80 1.80 -3.07 3.25
N ALA A 81 2.10 -3.63 2.08
CA ALA A 81 3.22 -3.16 1.25
C ALA A 81 2.97 -1.76 0.65
N LYS A 82 1.73 -1.45 0.23
CA LYS A 82 1.34 -0.10 -0.20
C LYS A 82 1.41 0.89 0.94
N GLU A 83 0.99 0.49 2.15
CA GLU A 83 1.16 1.29 3.36
C GLU A 83 2.63 1.59 3.62
N LEU A 84 3.50 0.58 3.49
CA LEU A 84 4.95 0.77 3.69
C LEU A 84 5.53 1.74 2.67
N LEU A 85 5.17 1.58 1.39
CA LEU A 85 5.58 2.51 0.34
C LEU A 85 5.10 3.94 0.63
N ALA A 86 3.88 4.11 1.14
CA ALA A 86 3.35 5.41 1.54
C ALA A 86 4.12 6.00 2.73
N GLU A 87 4.47 5.20 3.74
CA GLU A 87 5.32 5.64 4.85
C GLU A 87 6.71 6.08 4.39
N ILE A 88 7.34 5.32 3.49
CA ILE A 88 8.61 5.71 2.86
C ILE A 88 8.48 7.07 2.18
N ARG A 89 7.37 7.34 1.49
CA ARG A 89 7.11 8.61 0.80
C ARG A 89 6.89 9.79 1.74
N LYS A 90 6.44 9.56 2.98
CA LYS A 90 6.38 10.61 4.01
C LYS A 90 7.77 11.04 4.48
N ILE A 91 8.75 10.15 4.38
CA ILE A 91 10.12 10.36 4.86
C ILE A 91 11.03 10.90 3.75
N THR A 92 10.85 10.43 2.51
CA THR A 92 11.73 10.80 1.39
C THR A 92 11.06 10.70 0.01
N ASN A 93 11.47 11.60 -0.89
CA ASN A 93 11.10 11.56 -2.31
C ASN A 93 12.07 10.73 -3.16
N LEU A 94 13.12 10.15 -2.58
CA LEU A 94 14.04 9.29 -3.31
C LEU A 94 13.33 8.04 -3.84
N PRO A 95 13.71 7.54 -5.03
CA PRO A 95 13.12 6.32 -5.58
C PRO A 95 13.42 5.13 -4.68
N VAL A 96 12.48 4.19 -4.57
CA VAL A 96 12.80 2.86 -4.02
C VAL A 96 13.52 2.14 -5.15
N ARG A 97 14.81 1.86 -4.95
CA ARG A 97 15.66 1.28 -5.99
C ARG A 97 15.69 -0.23 -5.88
N TYR A 98 15.68 -0.73 -4.65
CA TYR A 98 15.94 -2.12 -4.36
C TYR A 98 14.96 -2.66 -3.31
N VAL A 99 14.51 -3.88 -3.53
CA VAL A 99 13.91 -4.75 -2.50
C VAL A 99 14.86 -5.91 -2.30
N ILE A 100 15.14 -6.26 -1.05
CA ILE A 100 15.97 -7.39 -0.66
C ILE A 100 15.08 -8.38 0.06
N ASP A 101 14.81 -9.53 -0.58
CA ASP A 101 14.07 -10.62 0.05
C ASP A 101 15.05 -11.46 0.87
N THR A 102 14.81 -11.55 2.18
CA THR A 102 15.66 -12.30 3.10
C THR A 102 15.52 -13.80 2.89
N HIS A 103 14.30 -14.26 2.59
CA HIS A 103 13.99 -15.65 2.24
C HIS A 103 12.63 -15.74 1.53
N TYR A 104 12.20 -16.97 1.20
CA TYR A 104 11.11 -17.22 0.25
C TYR A 104 9.69 -17.18 0.84
N HIS A 105 9.52 -17.08 2.16
CA HIS A 105 8.20 -17.19 2.75
C HIS A 105 7.29 -16.02 2.33
N LEU A 106 5.99 -16.31 2.22
CA LEU A 106 4.99 -15.34 1.77
C LEU A 106 4.97 -14.05 2.59
N ASP A 107 5.21 -14.12 3.89
CA ASP A 107 5.24 -12.97 4.79
C ASP A 107 6.44 -12.04 4.56
N HIS A 108 7.42 -12.46 3.75
CA HIS A 108 8.58 -11.65 3.37
C HIS A 108 8.53 -11.18 1.91
N THR A 109 7.78 -11.86 1.05
CA THR A 109 7.80 -11.61 -0.40
C THR A 109 6.43 -11.26 -1.00
N GLY A 110 5.36 -11.33 -0.20
CA GLY A 110 3.98 -11.23 -0.68
C GLY A 110 3.61 -9.86 -1.23
N GLY A 111 4.32 -8.81 -0.82
CA GLY A 111 4.14 -7.44 -1.31
C GLY A 111 5.06 -7.03 -2.46
N ASN A 112 5.90 -7.94 -2.98
CA ASN A 112 6.92 -7.64 -3.99
C ASN A 112 6.38 -6.89 -5.21
N ALA A 113 5.17 -7.24 -5.67
CA ALA A 113 4.53 -6.59 -6.81
C ALA A 113 4.39 -5.07 -6.65
N VAL A 114 4.08 -4.59 -5.44
CA VAL A 114 3.88 -3.16 -5.17
C VAL A 114 5.17 -2.37 -5.42
N PHE A 115 6.30 -2.92 -5.00
CA PHE A 115 7.60 -2.28 -5.17
C PHE A 115 8.15 -2.42 -6.59
N ALA A 116 7.92 -3.56 -7.24
CA ALA A 116 8.27 -3.76 -8.65
C ALA A 116 7.50 -2.78 -9.56
N GLU A 117 6.19 -2.60 -9.33
CA GLU A 117 5.36 -1.61 -10.04
C GLU A 117 5.83 -0.18 -9.78
N ALA A 118 6.38 0.11 -8.60
CA ALA A 118 7.01 1.39 -8.27
C ALA A 118 8.42 1.56 -8.88
N GLY A 119 8.92 0.58 -9.63
CA GLY A 119 10.20 0.61 -10.35
C GLY A 119 11.41 0.08 -9.57
N ALA A 120 11.19 -0.59 -8.44
CA ALA A 120 12.28 -1.22 -7.70
C ALA A 120 12.73 -2.52 -8.38
N THR A 121 14.04 -2.79 -8.34
CA THR A 121 14.60 -4.10 -8.67
C THR A 121 14.53 -5.00 -7.44
N ILE A 122 14.03 -6.23 -7.59
CA ILE A 122 13.99 -7.20 -6.51
C ILE A 122 15.24 -8.08 -6.53
N LEU A 123 15.90 -8.19 -5.37
CA LEU A 123 17.15 -8.91 -5.17
C LEU A 123 16.97 -10.00 -4.12
N ALA A 124 17.49 -11.19 -4.41
CA ALA A 124 17.53 -12.27 -3.43
C ALA A 124 18.61 -13.30 -3.77
N HIS A 125 18.86 -14.25 -2.88
CA HIS A 125 19.63 -15.43 -3.24
C HIS A 125 18.90 -16.26 -4.30
N ARG A 126 19.62 -16.96 -5.19
CA ARG A 126 19.02 -17.77 -6.27
C ARG A 126 18.02 -18.81 -5.76
N ASN A 127 18.24 -19.33 -4.55
CA ASN A 127 17.34 -20.31 -3.95
C ASN A 127 15.98 -19.70 -3.63
N VAL A 128 15.93 -18.44 -3.18
CA VAL A 128 14.67 -17.72 -2.93
C VAL A 128 13.83 -17.66 -4.19
N ARG A 129 14.44 -17.30 -5.33
CA ARG A 129 13.77 -17.27 -6.63
C ARG A 129 13.20 -18.62 -7.04
N GLY A 130 13.91 -19.71 -6.78
CA GLY A 130 13.42 -21.07 -7.08
C GLY A 130 12.33 -21.54 -6.10
N TRP A 131 12.45 -21.19 -4.82
CA TRP A 131 11.58 -21.66 -3.75
C TRP A 131 10.26 -20.90 -3.64
N LEU A 132 10.22 -19.64 -4.09
CA LEU A 132 9.03 -18.79 -4.09
C LEU A 132 7.79 -19.50 -4.62
N ARG A 133 7.92 -20.25 -5.73
CA ARG A 133 6.78 -20.96 -6.36
C ARG A 133 6.66 -22.44 -6.01
N THR A 134 7.69 -23.03 -5.40
CA THR A 134 7.74 -24.48 -5.17
C THR A 134 7.56 -24.84 -3.70
N GLU A 135 8.19 -24.07 -2.80
CA GLU A 135 8.20 -24.36 -1.37
C GLU A 135 6.99 -23.71 -0.66
N ASN A 136 6.54 -22.53 -1.10
CA ASN A 136 5.39 -21.87 -0.48
C ASN A 136 4.09 -22.69 -0.55
N LEU A 137 3.92 -23.51 -1.60
CA LEU A 137 2.74 -24.38 -1.72
C LEU A 137 2.62 -25.38 -0.57
N LYS A 138 3.74 -25.76 0.06
CA LYS A 138 3.77 -26.74 1.15
C LYS A 138 3.10 -26.20 2.43
N PHE A 139 3.05 -24.88 2.61
CA PHE A 139 2.37 -24.27 3.76
C PHE A 139 0.85 -24.39 3.72
N PHE A 140 0.27 -24.69 2.55
CA PHE A 140 -1.17 -24.89 2.38
C PHE A 140 -1.58 -26.37 2.55
N GLY A 141 -0.66 -27.23 2.98
CA GLY A 141 -0.89 -28.66 3.19
C GLY A 141 -0.83 -29.49 1.91
N ALA A 142 -1.25 -30.76 2.01
CA ALA A 142 -1.09 -31.73 0.92
C ALA A 142 -1.92 -31.41 -0.34
N ASN A 143 -3.03 -30.66 -0.18
CA ASN A 143 -3.95 -30.31 -1.26
C ASN A 143 -4.25 -28.80 -1.24
N PRO A 144 -3.31 -27.93 -1.67
CA PRO A 144 -3.54 -26.50 -1.77
C PRO A 144 -4.72 -26.19 -2.69
N LYS A 145 -5.56 -25.25 -2.28
CA LYS A 145 -6.71 -24.83 -3.07
C LYS A 145 -6.25 -24.11 -4.35
N PRO A 146 -7.12 -23.98 -5.37
CA PRO A 146 -6.81 -23.19 -6.55
C PRO A 146 -6.39 -21.74 -6.24
N GLU A 147 -7.02 -21.11 -5.24
CA GLU A 147 -6.68 -19.76 -4.77
C GLU A 147 -5.27 -19.67 -4.18
N ASP A 148 -4.83 -20.69 -3.42
CA ASP A 148 -3.48 -20.75 -2.86
C ASP A 148 -2.42 -20.86 -3.96
N LYS A 149 -2.69 -21.70 -4.96
CA LYS A 149 -1.82 -21.87 -6.14
C LYS A 149 -1.72 -20.59 -6.94
N ALA A 150 -2.86 -19.96 -7.23
CA ALA A 150 -2.91 -18.70 -7.95
C ALA A 150 -2.14 -17.60 -7.22
N ARG A 151 -2.25 -17.54 -5.89
CA ARG A 151 -1.49 -16.60 -5.06
C ARG A 151 0.02 -16.82 -5.20
N VAL A 152 0.48 -18.06 -5.10
CA VAL A 152 1.91 -18.40 -5.21
C VAL A 152 2.44 -18.15 -6.63
N ASP A 153 1.67 -18.50 -7.66
CA ASP A 153 2.03 -18.28 -9.05
C ASP A 153 2.12 -16.78 -9.40
N ALA A 154 1.30 -15.95 -8.76
CA ALA A 154 1.28 -14.50 -8.95
C ALA A 154 2.45 -13.77 -8.26
N LEU A 155 3.24 -14.44 -7.41
CA LEU A 155 4.38 -13.79 -6.75
C LEU A 155 5.39 -13.28 -7.80
N VAL A 156 5.80 -12.03 -7.60
CA VAL A 156 6.89 -11.41 -8.38
C VAL A 156 8.21 -11.97 -7.88
N LEU A 157 8.95 -12.55 -8.82
CA LEU A 157 10.22 -13.20 -8.55
C LEU A 157 11.37 -12.18 -8.52
N PRO A 158 12.44 -12.44 -7.75
CA PRO A 158 13.65 -11.63 -7.77
C PRO A 158 14.20 -11.45 -9.19
N ASP A 159 14.40 -10.19 -9.61
CA ASP A 159 14.96 -9.82 -10.90
C ASP A 159 16.44 -10.20 -10.97
N LEU A 160 17.18 -9.82 -9.92
CA LEU A 160 18.62 -10.02 -9.77
C LEU A 160 18.90 -11.01 -8.65
N VAL A 161 19.76 -11.99 -8.92
CA VAL A 161 20.10 -13.02 -7.94
C VAL A 161 21.59 -13.11 -7.69
N TYR A 162 21.96 -13.39 -6.45
CA TYR A 162 23.30 -13.84 -6.07
C TYR A 162 23.27 -15.33 -5.72
N SER A 163 24.44 -15.98 -5.75
CA SER A 163 24.56 -17.42 -5.56
C SER A 163 25.73 -17.85 -4.69
N GLN A 164 26.56 -16.89 -4.27
CA GLN A 164 27.64 -17.16 -3.35
C GLN A 164 27.08 -17.13 -1.93
N ASP A 165 27.45 -18.15 -1.16
CA ASP A 165 27.33 -18.11 0.28
C ASP A 165 28.28 -17.03 0.80
N ILE A 166 27.90 -16.38 1.90
CA ILE A 166 28.83 -15.50 2.62
C ILE A 166 29.57 -16.40 3.60
N ASP A 167 30.86 -16.62 3.34
CA ASP A 167 31.78 -17.37 4.22
C ASP A 167 31.87 -16.77 5.63
#